data_AF-A0A1G3L744-F1
#
_entry.id   AF-A0A1G3L744-F1
#
_cell.length_a   1.000
_cell.length_b   1.000
_cell.length_c   1.000
_cell.angle_alpha   90.00
_cell.angle_beta   90.00
_cell.angle_gamma   90.00
#
_symmetry.space_group_name_H-M   'P 1'
#
loop_
_entity.id
_entity.type
_entity.pdbx_description
1 polymer ?
#
loop_
_entity_poly.entity_id
_entity_poly.type
_entity_poly.pdbx_seq_one_letter_code
_entity_poly.pdbx_strand_id
1 'polypeptide(L)'
;MLSAIREHLQVIDNKIIINLPKNFPSKYVEVIVIPDENKIEQNTNKELLNLLKNGPTLNEEDFKEYNEVKQWMNSWKIEEF
;
A
#
# COMPACT_ATOMS: atom_id res chain seq x y z
N MET A 1 -25.58 30.79 -14.19
CA MET A 1 -24.17 30.36 -14.15
C MET A 1 -24.19 28.84 -14.13
N LEU A 2 -23.63 28.16 -15.13
CA LEU A 2 -23.53 26.70 -15.12
C LEU A 2 -22.33 26.33 -14.25
N SER A 3 -22.58 25.75 -13.09
CA SER A 3 -21.52 25.29 -12.19
C SER A 3 -21.24 23.81 -12.47
N ALA A 4 -19.96 23.42 -12.53
CA ALA A 4 -19.60 22.02 -12.65
C ALA A 4 -20.09 21.24 -11.41
N ILE A 5 -20.67 20.06 -11.65
CA ILE A 5 -21.06 19.13 -10.58
C ILE A 5 -19.79 18.37 -10.17
N ARG A 6 -19.39 18.47 -8.89
CA ARG A 6 -18.27 17.71 -8.32
C ARG A 6 -18.81 16.68 -7.34
N GLU A 7 -18.59 15.41 -7.63
CA GLU A 7 -18.99 14.29 -6.79
C GLU A 7 -17.79 13.37 -6.54
N HIS A 8 -17.70 12.81 -5.33
CA HIS A 8 -16.71 11.79 -4.99
C HIS A 8 -17.40 10.42 -5.07
N LEU A 9 -17.09 9.67 -6.12
CA LEU A 9 -17.73 8.39 -6.41
C LEU A 9 -16.74 7.25 -6.22
N GLN A 10 -17.23 6.11 -5.74
CA GLN A 10 -16.42 4.89 -5.62
C GLN A 10 -16.31 4.20 -6.98
N VAL A 11 -15.12 3.68 -7.28
CA VAL A 11 -14.90 2.79 -8.43
C VAL A 11 -15.29 1.38 -8.01
N ILE A 12 -16.23 0.76 -8.72
CA ILE A 12 -16.70 -0.62 -8.50
C ILE A 12 -16.59 -1.36 -9.83
N ASP A 13 -15.93 -2.51 -9.86
CA ASP A 13 -15.71 -3.33 -11.07
C ASP A 13 -15.16 -2.52 -12.27
N ASN A 14 -14.19 -1.65 -12.00
CA ASN A 14 -13.57 -0.75 -12.97
C ASN A 14 -14.57 0.23 -13.65
N LYS A 15 -15.69 0.53 -12.97
CA LYS A 15 -16.73 1.43 -13.46
C LYS A 15 -17.07 2.49 -12.40
N ILE A 16 -17.58 3.62 -12.88
CA ILE A 16 -18.17 4.69 -12.08
C ILE A 16 -19.59 4.91 -12.60
N ILE A 17 -20.57 5.02 -11.71
CA ILE A 17 -21.98 5.31 -12.05
C ILE A 17 -22.26 6.76 -11.67
N ILE A 18 -22.58 7.59 -12.67
CA ILE A 18 -22.93 9.01 -12.48
C ILE A 18 -24.43 9.16 -12.71
N ASN A 19 -25.15 9.69 -11.71
CA ASN A 19 -26.59 9.92 -11.80
C ASN A 19 -26.88 11.40 -12.07
N LEU A 20 -27.31 11.72 -13.30
CA LEU A 20 -27.72 13.07 -13.66
C LEU A 20 -29.14 13.37 -13.16
N PRO A 21 -29.46 14.63 -12.79
CA PRO A 21 -30.81 15.01 -12.40
C PRO A 21 -31.79 14.89 -13.58
N LYS A 22 -33.07 14.59 -13.28
CA LYS A 22 -34.11 14.36 -14.31
C LYS A 22 -34.29 15.53 -15.28
N ASN A 23 -33.96 16.74 -14.85
CA ASN A 23 -34.06 17.98 -15.60
C ASN A 23 -32.68 18.54 -16.01
N PHE A 24 -31.70 17.67 -16.27
CA PHE A 24 -30.38 18.08 -16.68
C PHE A 24 -30.44 18.93 -17.98
N PRO A 25 -29.83 20.14 -18.00
CA PRO A 25 -30.14 21.16 -19.01
C PRO A 25 -29.51 20.93 -20.39
N SER A 26 -28.55 20.01 -20.53
CA SER A 26 -27.81 19.76 -21.77
C SER A 26 -27.95 18.32 -22.22
N LYS A 27 -27.89 18.09 -23.55
CA LYS A 27 -27.83 16.74 -24.13
C LYS A 27 -26.44 16.11 -24.06
N TYR A 28 -25.41 16.92 -23.87
CA TYR A 28 -24.02 16.50 -23.83
C TYR A 28 -23.36 16.93 -22.52
N VAL A 29 -22.49 16.07 -22.02
CA VAL A 29 -21.72 16.28 -20.78
C VAL A 29 -20.25 15.96 -21.03
N GLU A 30 -19.39 16.77 -20.43
CA GLU A 30 -17.97 16.47 -20.29
C GLU A 30 -17.73 15.88 -18.90
N VAL A 31 -16.93 14.81 -18.83
CA VAL A 31 -16.63 14.11 -17.57
C VAL A 31 -15.12 14.15 -17.35
N ILE A 32 -14.70 14.70 -16.22
CA ILE A 32 -13.31 14.73 -15.78
C ILE A 32 -13.18 13.75 -14.61
N VAL A 33 -12.35 12.72 -14.77
CA VAL A 33 -12.09 11.71 -13.74
C VAL A 33 -10.73 11.99 -13.14
N ILE A 34 -10.69 12.26 -11.83
CA ILE A 34 -9.46 12.52 -11.08
C ILE A 34 -9.38 11.47 -9.97
N PRO A 35 -8.30 10.68 -9.89
CA PRO A 35 -8.13 9.72 -8.81
C PRO A 35 -8.00 10.46 -7.46
N ASP A 36 -8.69 9.94 -6.42
CA ASP A 36 -8.55 10.46 -5.06
C ASP A 36 -7.38 9.76 -4.36
N GLU A 37 -6.21 10.39 -4.40
CA GLU A 37 -4.96 9.84 -3.87
C GLU A 37 -5.03 9.54 -2.36
N ASN A 38 -5.90 10.24 -1.62
CA ASN A 38 -6.07 10.03 -0.18
C ASN A 38 -6.84 8.75 0.16
N LYS A 39 -7.53 8.16 -0.83
CA LYS A 39 -8.35 6.95 -0.69
C LYS A 39 -7.80 5.75 -1.43
N ILE A 40 -6.57 5.85 -1.93
CA ILE A 40 -5.84 4.67 -2.41
C ILE A 40 -5.60 3.79 -1.17
N GLU A 41 -6.32 2.67 -1.08
CA GLU A 41 -6.04 1.68 -0.05
C GLU A 41 -4.58 1.24 -0.19
N GLN A 42 -3.74 1.67 0.75
CA GLN A 42 -2.38 1.17 0.89
C GLN A 42 -2.43 -0.28 1.41
N ASN A 43 -2.93 -1.21 0.58
CA ASN A 43 -2.94 -2.63 0.92
C ASN A 43 -1.52 -3.18 1.14
N THR A 44 -0.51 -2.55 0.53
CA THR A 44 0.91 -2.82 0.75
C THR A 44 1.33 -2.71 2.22
N ASN A 45 0.77 -1.76 2.98
CA ASN A 45 1.16 -1.58 4.37
C ASN A 45 0.59 -2.66 5.30
N LYS A 46 -0.61 -3.18 5.01
CA LYS A 46 -1.23 -4.25 5.82
C LYS A 46 -0.51 -5.59 5.65
N GLU A 47 -0.10 -5.92 4.43
CA GLU A 47 0.66 -7.14 4.15
C GLU A 47 2.05 -7.11 4.79
N LEU A 48 2.79 -5.99 4.66
CA LEU A 48 4.09 -5.82 5.31
C LEU A 48 3.96 -5.85 6.84
N LEU A 49 2.93 -5.19 7.41
CA LEU A 49 2.70 -5.20 8.85
C LEU A 49 2.37 -6.61 9.37
N ASN A 50 1.60 -7.40 8.60
CA ASN A 50 1.32 -8.79 8.94
C ASN A 50 2.56 -9.68 8.83
N LEU A 51 3.42 -9.44 7.84
CA LEU A 51 4.72 -10.13 7.74
C LEU A 51 5.63 -9.79 8.92
N LEU A 52 5.70 -8.53 9.35
CA LEU A 52 6.50 -8.12 10.50
C LEU A 52 5.96 -8.67 11.82
N LYS A 53 4.63 -8.73 11.99
CA LYS A 53 3.99 -9.32 13.18
C LYS A 53 4.15 -10.84 13.26
N ASN A 54 4.14 -11.52 12.12
CA ASN A 54 4.30 -12.97 12.02
C ASN A 54 5.76 -13.38 11.76
N GLY A 55 6.69 -12.42 11.79
CA GLY A 55 8.11 -12.71 11.66
C GLY A 55 8.57 -13.60 12.82
N PRO A 56 9.50 -14.53 12.59
CA PRO A 56 10.03 -15.36 13.65
C PRO A 56 10.69 -14.48 14.72
N THR A 57 10.11 -14.44 15.91
CA THR A 57 10.78 -13.91 17.10
C THR A 57 11.85 -14.92 17.49
N LEU A 58 13.12 -14.59 17.23
CA LEU A 58 14.26 -15.37 17.72
C LEU A 58 14.14 -15.45 19.24
N ASN A 59 14.14 -16.67 19.78
CA ASN A 59 14.27 -16.86 21.22
C ASN A 59 15.73 -16.60 21.63
N GLU A 60 15.99 -16.52 22.94
CA GLU A 60 17.34 -16.23 23.45
C GLU A 60 18.38 -17.29 23.05
N GLU A 61 17.95 -18.54 22.82
CA GLU A 61 18.82 -19.63 22.37
C GLU A 61 19.23 -19.45 20.89
N ASP A 62 18.28 -19.11 20.01
CA ASP A 62 18.54 -18.80 18.60
C ASP A 62 19.48 -17.60 18.46
N PHE A 63 19.34 -16.61 19.35
CA PHE A 63 20.21 -15.44 19.37
C PHE A 63 21.63 -15.78 19.83
N LYS A 64 21.78 -16.73 20.76
CA LYS A 64 23.08 -17.21 21.23
C LYS A 64 23.80 -17.98 20.12
N GLU A 65 23.11 -18.91 19.46
CA GLU A 65 23.66 -19.68 18.34
C GLU A 65 24.11 -18.76 17.19
N TYR A 66 23.29 -17.77 16.84
CA TYR A 66 23.66 -16.76 15.84
C TYR A 66 24.94 -15.99 16.21
N ASN A 67 25.10 -15.61 17.48
CA ASN A 67 26.29 -14.89 17.93
C ASN A 67 27.54 -15.78 17.93
N GLU A 68 27.41 -17.06 18.28
CA GLU A 68 28.52 -18.02 18.23
C GLU A 68 29.01 -18.22 16.79
N VAL A 69 28.08 -18.40 15.84
CA VAL A 69 28.39 -18.51 14.41
C VAL A 69 29.03 -17.22 13.88
N LYS A 70 28.50 -16.06 14.26
CA LYS A 70 29.06 -14.76 13.85
C LYS A 70 30.47 -14.54 14.39
N GLN A 71 30.73 -14.91 15.64
CA GLN A 71 32.06 -14.81 16.26
C GLN A 71 33.06 -15.74 15.58
N TRP A 72 32.63 -16.96 15.25
CA TRP A 72 33.43 -17.91 14.46
C TRP A 72 33.71 -17.41 13.04
N MET A 73 32.73 -16.83 12.33
CA MET A 73 32.99 -16.25 11.00
C MET A 73 33.93 -15.05 11.06
N ASN A 74 33.88 -14.25 12.14
CA ASN A 74 34.79 -13.13 12.33
C ASN A 74 36.21 -13.56 12.67
N SER A 75 36.41 -14.73 13.30
CA SER A 75 37.75 -15.26 13.54
C SER A 75 38.43 -15.80 12.28
N TRP A 76 37.66 -16.03 11.20
CA TRP A 76 38.18 -16.48 9.91
C TRP A 76 38.78 -15.36 9.05
N LYS A 77 38.68 -14.09 9.48
CA LYS A 77 39.22 -12.93 8.74
C LYS A 77 40.64 -12.51 9.16
N ILE A 78 41.46 -13.42 9.68
CA ILE A 78 42.86 -13.11 10.03
C ILE A 78 43.77 -14.23 9.54
N GLU A 79 44.06 -14.26 8.24
CA GLU A 79 45.39 -14.53 7.67
C GLU A 79 45.45 -13.79 6.33
N GLU A 80 45.68 -12.46 6.38
CA GLU A 80 46.22 -11.75 5.22
C GLU A 80 47.73 -12.06 5.17
N PHE A 81 48.17 -12.69 4.07
CA PHE A 81 49.58 -13.00 3.76
C PHE A 81 50.43 -11.74 3.58
#